data_AF-A0AAW2IR48-F1
#
_entry.id   AF-A0AAW2IR48-F1
#
_cell.length_a   1.000
_cell.length_b   1.000
_cell.length_c   1.000
_cell.angle_alpha   90.00
_cell.angle_beta   90.00
_cell.angle_gamma   90.00
#
_symmetry.space_group_name_H-M   'P 1'
#
loop_
_entity.id
_entity.type
_entity.pdbx_description
1 polymer ?
#
loop_
_entity_poly.entity_id
_entity_poly.type
_entity_poly.pdbx_seq_one_letter_code
_entity_poly.pdbx_strand_id
1 'polypeptide(L)'
;MVTRLVAELLGELNLNVREIHSRKPQGYRTRISDEFRKSKGLILVTSDVSARGVDYPDVTLVIQIGVPADRQQYIHRLGRTGRKGKEGQGILLLAPWEEFFLSSIKDLPISKAPEPLVDPETRKKVERALAHVEMKNKEAAYQAWLGYYNSNKNVGRDKYRLVELANEFSHSMGLDNPPAIPKLVLGKMGLKNIPGLRSK
;
A
#
# COMPACT_ATOMS: atom_id res chain seq x y z
N MET A 1 -4.84 -4.01 -7.59
CA MET A 1 -3.92 -2.93 -7.17
C MET A 1 -3.90 -2.98 -5.65
N VAL A 2 -2.75 -2.74 -5.00
CA VAL A 2 -2.62 -2.85 -3.53
C VAL A 2 -3.65 -1.99 -2.79
N THR A 3 -3.96 -0.78 -3.27
CA THR A 3 -5.02 0.08 -2.72
C THR A 3 -6.37 -0.63 -2.59
N ARG A 4 -6.77 -1.42 -3.60
CA ARG A 4 -8.06 -2.12 -3.59
C ARG A 4 -8.08 -3.30 -2.64
N LEU A 5 -6.98 -4.06 -2.58
CA LEU A 5 -6.80 -5.13 -1.60
C LEU A 5 -6.99 -4.61 -0.17
N VAL A 6 -6.32 -3.51 0.15
CA VAL A 6 -6.40 -2.90 1.50
C VAL A 6 -7.80 -2.35 1.76
N ALA A 7 -8.42 -1.65 0.80
CA ALA A 7 -9.76 -1.11 0.98
C ALA A 7 -10.81 -2.21 1.19
N GLU A 8 -10.72 -3.30 0.44
CA GLU A 8 -11.61 -4.46 0.59
C GLU A 8 -11.40 -5.15 1.94
N LEU A 9 -10.14 -5.41 2.33
CA LEU A 9 -9.81 -5.96 3.65
C LEU A 9 -10.40 -5.12 4.80
N LEU A 10 -10.24 -3.79 4.76
CA LEU A 10 -10.80 -2.92 5.79
C LEU A 10 -12.34 -2.90 5.74
N GLY A 11 -12.94 -3.06 4.56
CA GLY A 11 -14.39 -3.20 4.38
C GLY A 11 -14.93 -4.49 5.02
N GLU A 12 -14.25 -5.62 4.83
CA GLU A 12 -14.57 -6.90 5.48
C GLU A 12 -14.44 -6.83 7.02
N LEU A 13 -13.63 -5.90 7.53
CA LEU A 13 -13.55 -5.59 8.96
C LEU A 13 -14.64 -4.60 9.44
N ASN A 14 -15.62 -4.29 8.59
CA ASN A 14 -16.72 -3.34 8.85
C ASN A 14 -16.25 -1.91 9.16
N LEU A 15 -15.12 -1.48 8.58
CA LEU A 15 -14.63 -0.10 8.71
C LEU A 15 -15.22 0.79 7.62
N ASN A 16 -15.47 2.06 7.96
CA ASN A 16 -15.96 3.04 6.99
C ASN A 16 -14.83 3.47 6.05
N VAL A 17 -14.67 2.76 4.94
CA VAL A 17 -13.55 2.92 4.01
C VAL A 17 -13.99 3.36 2.62
N ARG A 18 -13.16 4.17 1.97
CA ARG A 18 -13.25 4.50 0.54
C ARG A 18 -11.89 4.32 -0.12
N GLU A 19 -11.89 4.05 -1.42
CA GLU A 19 -10.67 3.92 -2.21
C GLU A 19 -10.56 4.99 -3.30
N ILE A 20 -9.35 5.51 -3.53
CA ILE A 20 -9.03 6.35 -4.71
C ILE A 20 -7.69 5.91 -5.28
N HIS A 21 -7.65 5.58 -6.57
CA HIS A 21 -6.40 5.31 -7.29
C HIS A 21 -6.48 5.72 -8.77
N SER A 22 -5.35 5.71 -9.49
CA SER A 22 -5.26 6.19 -10.88
C SER A 22 -6.17 5.48 -11.87
N ARG A 23 -6.50 4.20 -11.63
CA ARG A 23 -7.45 3.43 -12.46
C ARG A 23 -8.93 3.74 -12.21
N LYS A 24 -9.29 4.62 -11.27
CA LYS A 24 -10.69 5.06 -11.08
C LYS A 24 -10.99 6.23 -12.03
N PRO A 25 -12.20 6.30 -12.61
CA PRO A 25 -12.63 7.44 -13.41
C PRO A 25 -12.55 8.76 -12.64
N GLN A 26 -12.27 9.87 -13.33
CA GLN A 26 -12.13 11.18 -12.68
C GLN A 26 -13.36 11.59 -11.87
N GLY A 27 -14.57 11.40 -12.41
CA GLY A 27 -15.82 11.71 -11.69
C GLY A 27 -15.99 10.92 -10.39
N TYR A 28 -15.55 9.65 -10.37
CA TYR A 28 -15.51 8.85 -9.14
C TYR A 28 -14.53 9.44 -8.12
N ARG A 29 -13.32 9.82 -8.56
CA ARG A 29 -12.30 10.42 -7.67
C ARG A 29 -12.78 11.73 -7.06
N THR A 30 -13.46 12.58 -7.84
CA THR A 30 -14.07 13.82 -7.36
C THR A 30 -15.12 13.53 -6.29
N ARG A 31 -16.08 12.65 -6.58
CA ARG A 31 -17.15 12.29 -5.65
C ARG A 31 -16.63 11.75 -4.31
N ILE A 32 -15.67 10.82 -4.33
CA ILE A 32 -15.08 10.25 -3.11
C ILE A 32 -14.24 11.29 -2.36
N SER A 33 -13.55 12.19 -3.07
CA SER A 33 -12.82 13.29 -2.44
C SER A 33 -13.76 14.25 -1.71
N ASP A 34 -14.92 14.57 -2.31
CA ASP A 34 -15.93 15.42 -1.67
C ASP A 34 -16.59 14.74 -0.46
N GLU A 35 -16.82 13.44 -0.55
CA GLU A 35 -17.30 12.63 0.57
C GLU A 35 -16.30 12.66 1.73
N PHE A 36 -15.03 12.36 1.47
CA PHE A 36 -13.99 12.34 2.50
C PHE A 36 -13.82 13.71 3.20
N ARG A 37 -13.94 14.82 2.46
CA ARG A 37 -13.89 16.17 3.05
C ARG A 37 -15.01 16.46 4.04
N LYS A 38 -16.17 15.85 3.86
CA LYS A 38 -17.40 16.13 4.62
C LYS A 38 -17.65 15.12 5.74
N SER A 39 -17.10 13.91 5.62
CA SER A 39 -17.30 12.83 6.57
C SER A 39 -16.41 12.96 7.81
N LYS A 40 -16.94 12.52 8.95
CA LYS A 40 -16.15 12.22 10.16
C LYS A 40 -15.94 10.71 10.26
N GLY A 41 -14.76 10.27 10.70
CA GLY A 41 -14.48 8.84 10.91
C GLY A 41 -14.47 8.00 9.63
N LEU A 42 -13.95 8.55 8.52
CA LEU A 42 -13.78 7.83 7.25
C LEU A 42 -12.30 7.52 7.02
N ILE A 43 -12.00 6.31 6.51
CA ILE A 43 -10.67 5.92 6.08
C ILE A 43 -10.59 6.03 4.56
N LEU A 44 -9.69 6.88 4.06
CA LEU A 44 -9.41 6.96 2.63
C LEU A 44 -8.14 6.18 2.29
N VAL A 45 -8.30 5.04 1.62
CA VAL A 45 -7.18 4.26 1.09
C VAL A 45 -6.85 4.78 -0.30
N THR A 46 -5.64 5.28 -0.52
CA THR A 46 -5.30 5.93 -1.79
C THR A 46 -3.87 5.69 -2.25
N SER A 47 -3.67 5.73 -3.57
CA SER A 47 -2.34 5.85 -4.16
C SER A 47 -1.88 7.31 -4.20
N ASP A 48 -0.75 7.60 -4.83
CA ASP A 48 -0.19 8.97 -4.93
C ASP A 48 -1.06 9.99 -5.68
N VAL A 49 -2.22 9.58 -6.20
CA VAL A 49 -3.21 10.46 -6.83
C VAL A 49 -3.80 11.49 -5.87
N SER A 50 -3.78 11.20 -4.56
CA SER A 50 -4.25 12.10 -3.51
C SER A 50 -3.11 12.76 -2.73
N ALA A 51 -1.86 12.59 -3.16
CA ALA A 51 -0.71 13.18 -2.46
C ALA A 51 -0.55 14.68 -2.74
N ARG A 52 -1.07 15.18 -3.87
CA ARG A 52 -0.91 16.58 -4.31
C ARG A 52 -2.24 17.17 -4.78
N GLY A 53 -2.38 18.49 -4.64
CA GLY A 53 -3.51 19.23 -5.22
C GLY A 53 -4.89 18.97 -4.60
N VAL A 54 -4.97 18.13 -3.56
CA VAL A 54 -6.23 17.86 -2.85
C VAL A 54 -6.18 18.41 -1.43
N ASP A 55 -7.15 19.25 -1.09
CA ASP A 55 -7.35 19.71 0.28
C ASP A 55 -8.32 18.77 1.00
N TYR A 56 -7.81 18.07 2.01
CA TYR A 56 -8.60 17.28 2.94
C TYR A 56 -8.44 17.94 4.32
N PRO A 57 -9.44 18.71 4.78
CA PRO A 57 -9.38 19.29 6.11
C PRO A 57 -9.41 18.15 7.15
N ASP A 58 -8.77 18.39 8.29
CA ASP A 58 -9.00 17.61 9.51
C ASP A 58 -8.61 16.13 9.43
N VAL A 59 -7.69 15.78 8.53
CA VAL A 59 -7.05 14.47 8.52
C VAL A 59 -6.23 14.33 9.80
N THR A 60 -6.64 13.43 10.69
CA THR A 60 -5.98 13.20 11.99
C THR A 60 -4.77 12.29 11.90
N LEU A 61 -4.75 11.38 10.93
CA LEU A 61 -3.73 10.35 10.79
C LEU A 61 -3.44 10.07 9.31
N VAL A 62 -2.16 10.02 8.97
CA VAL A 62 -1.66 9.54 7.67
C VAL A 62 -0.82 8.28 7.91
N ILE A 63 -1.29 7.14 7.41
CA ILE A 63 -0.54 5.89 7.39
C ILE A 63 0.00 5.66 5.98
N GLN A 64 1.32 5.55 5.85
CA GLN A 64 2.01 5.21 4.61
C GLN A 64 2.46 3.76 4.70
N ILE A 65 2.01 2.91 3.78
CA ILE A 65 2.36 1.48 3.73
C ILE A 65 3.37 1.27 2.60
N GLY A 66 4.54 0.74 2.95
CA GLY A 66 5.64 0.50 2.02
C GLY A 66 6.43 1.77 1.68
N VAL A 67 7.56 1.55 1.02
CA VAL A 67 8.50 2.61 0.67
C VAL A 67 7.89 3.62 -0.31
N PRO A 68 8.02 4.93 -0.06
CA PRO A 68 7.70 5.97 -1.03
C PRO A 68 8.68 5.95 -2.22
N ALA A 69 8.27 6.52 -3.37
CA ALA A 69 9.15 6.61 -4.53
C ALA A 69 10.41 7.46 -4.25
N ASP A 70 10.24 8.52 -3.47
CA ASP A 70 11.30 9.42 -3.04
C ASP A 70 10.88 10.20 -1.77
N ARG A 71 11.83 10.99 -1.24
CA ARG A 71 11.62 11.89 -0.10
C ARG A 71 10.48 12.89 -0.33
N GLN A 72 10.37 13.47 -1.53
CA GLN A 72 9.33 14.45 -1.81
C GLN A 72 7.96 13.81 -1.74
N GLN A 73 7.82 12.57 -2.22
CA GLN A 73 6.58 11.82 -2.14
C GLN A 73 6.18 11.53 -0.69
N TYR A 74 7.14 11.16 0.16
CA TYR A 74 6.92 11.03 1.60
C TYR A 74 6.37 12.32 2.23
N ILE A 75 7.01 13.46 1.95
CA ILE A 75 6.60 14.77 2.49
C ILE A 75 5.20 15.16 1.99
N HIS A 76 4.89 14.96 0.70
CA HIS A 76 3.58 15.27 0.13
C HIS A 76 2.44 14.45 0.74
N ARG A 77 2.70 13.15 1.00
CA ARG A 77 1.78 12.25 1.71
C ARG A 77 1.57 12.72 3.15
N LEU A 78 2.65 12.95 3.89
CA LEU A 78 2.59 13.40 5.29
C LEU A 78 1.87 14.75 5.43
N GLY A 79 2.07 15.67 4.49
CA GLY A 79 1.42 16.98 4.46
C GLY A 79 -0.10 16.97 4.24
N ARG A 80 -0.75 15.79 4.24
CA ARG A 80 -2.22 15.70 4.31
C ARG A 80 -2.77 15.91 5.72
N THR A 81 -1.99 15.65 6.76
CA THR A 81 -2.36 15.90 8.17
C THR A 81 -1.66 17.14 8.73
N GLY A 82 -1.97 17.56 9.96
CA GLY A 82 -1.28 18.65 10.65
C GLY A 82 -1.50 20.04 10.02
N ARG A 83 -2.64 20.25 9.33
CA ARG A 83 -2.90 21.47 8.55
C ARG A 83 -3.65 22.53 9.35
N LYS A 84 -3.44 23.80 9.01
CA LYS A 84 -4.13 24.96 9.61
C LYS A 84 -4.02 25.00 11.15
N GLY A 85 -2.84 24.67 11.67
CA GLY A 85 -2.56 24.66 13.11
C GLY A 85 -3.20 23.50 13.89
N LYS A 86 -3.84 22.54 13.22
CA LYS A 86 -4.39 21.34 13.87
C LYS A 86 -3.30 20.30 14.09
N GLU A 87 -3.47 19.49 15.12
CA GLU A 87 -2.65 18.32 15.36
C GLU A 87 -2.86 17.26 14.27
N GLY A 88 -1.86 16.40 14.12
CA GLY A 88 -1.85 15.37 13.10
C GLY A 88 -0.72 14.38 13.31
N GLN A 89 -0.97 13.12 12.99
CA GLN A 89 0.01 12.06 13.14
C GLN A 89 0.36 11.43 11.80
N GLY A 90 1.65 11.16 11.59
CA GLY A 90 2.16 10.38 10.48
C GLY A 90 2.75 9.06 10.95
N ILE A 91 2.39 7.96 10.30
CA ILE A 91 2.99 6.64 10.52
C ILE A 91 3.54 6.16 9.17
N LEU A 92 4.80 5.79 9.14
CA LEU A 92 5.44 5.13 8.01
C LEU A 92 5.69 3.66 8.37
N LEU A 93 4.95 2.75 7.74
CA LEU A 93 5.07 1.32 7.91
C LEU A 93 6.00 0.76 6.83
N LEU A 94 7.18 0.33 7.25
CA LEU A 94 8.21 -0.28 6.39
C LEU A 94 8.42 -1.73 6.79
N ALA A 95 8.57 -2.60 5.80
CA ALA A 95 9.18 -3.90 6.02
C ALA A 95 10.70 -3.75 6.30
N PRO A 96 11.36 -4.71 6.96
CA PRO A 96 12.78 -4.60 7.30
C PRO A 96 13.69 -4.29 6.10
N TRP A 97 13.39 -4.87 4.94
CA TRP A 97 14.15 -4.66 3.70
C TRP A 97 13.86 -3.30 3.02
N GLU A 98 12.94 -2.50 3.55
CA GLU A 98 12.63 -1.13 3.10
C GLU A 98 13.30 -0.05 3.97
N GLU A 99 13.93 -0.43 5.09
CA GLU A 99 14.55 0.52 6.04
C GLU A 99 15.65 1.38 5.40
N PHE A 100 16.21 0.98 4.25
CA PHE A 100 17.14 1.80 3.45
C PHE A 100 16.58 3.20 3.17
N PHE A 101 15.25 3.35 3.07
CA PHE A 101 14.60 4.63 2.81
C PHE A 101 14.80 5.65 3.93
N LEU A 102 14.97 5.20 5.18
CA LEU A 102 15.17 6.08 6.32
C LEU A 102 16.39 6.99 6.16
N SER A 103 17.41 6.54 5.42
CA SER A 103 18.58 7.36 5.08
C SER A 103 18.22 8.65 4.30
N SER A 104 17.12 8.63 3.53
CA SER A 104 16.64 9.77 2.74
C SER A 104 15.84 10.79 3.55
N ILE A 105 15.45 10.44 4.78
CA ILE A 105 14.63 11.25 5.70
C ILE A 105 15.26 11.40 7.09
N LYS A 106 16.56 11.10 7.23
CA LYS A 106 17.28 11.09 8.51
C LYS A 106 17.29 12.42 9.26
N ASP A 107 17.13 13.52 8.55
CA ASP A 107 17.07 14.89 9.09
C ASP A 107 15.67 15.26 9.60
N LEU A 108 14.65 14.45 9.32
CA LEU A 108 13.31 14.67 9.83
C LEU A 108 13.19 14.08 11.25
N PRO A 109 12.40 14.71 12.14
CA PRO A 109 12.22 14.26 13.52
C PRO A 109 11.31 13.03 13.58
N ILE A 110 11.82 11.88 13.14
CA ILE A 110 11.09 10.61 13.07
C ILE A 110 11.66 9.68 14.14
N SER A 111 10.80 9.14 14.99
CA SER A 111 11.15 8.11 15.96
C SER A 111 10.60 6.76 15.53
N LYS A 112 11.34 5.68 15.82
CA LYS A 112 10.84 4.32 15.65
C LYS A 112 9.79 4.03 16.72
N ALA A 113 8.56 3.75 16.29
CA ALA A 113 7.52 3.30 17.19
C ALA A 113 7.73 1.82 17.58
N PRO A 114 7.36 1.41 18.79
CA PRO A 114 7.31 0.00 19.13
C PRO A 114 6.28 -0.72 18.25
N GLU A 115 6.53 -1.98 17.94
CA GLU A 115 5.54 -2.81 17.25
C GLU A 115 4.29 -2.95 18.11
N PRO A 116 3.08 -2.76 17.54
CA PRO A 116 1.86 -2.92 18.30
C PRO A 116 1.67 -4.39 18.67
N LEU A 117 1.29 -4.65 19.91
CA LEU A 117 0.82 -5.97 20.31
C LEU A 117 -0.49 -6.25 19.57
N VAL A 118 -0.46 -7.27 18.69
CA VAL A 118 -1.65 -7.76 17.99
C VAL A 118 -2.14 -8.98 18.72
N ASP A 119 -3.30 -8.88 19.37
CA ASP A 119 -3.90 -10.00 20.06
C ASP A 119 -4.33 -11.11 19.06
N PRO A 120 -4.39 -12.38 19.51
CA PRO A 120 -4.76 -13.49 18.64
C PRO A 120 -6.15 -13.37 17.99
N GLU A 121 -7.10 -12.69 18.63
CA GLU A 121 -8.43 -12.50 18.03
C GLU A 121 -8.38 -11.51 16.87
N THR A 122 -7.69 -10.39 17.04
CA THR A 122 -7.47 -9.43 15.95
C THR A 122 -6.77 -10.09 14.77
N ARG A 123 -5.75 -10.92 15.03
CA ARG A 123 -5.10 -11.69 13.96
C ARG A 123 -6.09 -12.60 13.22
N LYS A 124 -6.89 -13.38 13.95
CA LYS A 124 -7.93 -14.25 13.35
C LYS A 124 -8.98 -13.46 12.57
N LYS A 125 -9.39 -12.27 13.06
CA LYS A 125 -10.34 -11.39 12.35
C LYS A 125 -9.75 -10.93 11.01
N VAL A 126 -8.49 -10.51 10.99
CA VAL A 126 -7.78 -10.09 9.77
C VAL A 126 -7.62 -11.27 8.80
N GLU A 127 -7.23 -12.45 9.28
CA GLU A 127 -7.11 -13.66 8.45
C GLU A 127 -8.45 -14.04 7.79
N ARG A 128 -9.54 -14.03 8.57
CA ARG A 128 -10.89 -14.27 8.04
C ARG A 128 -11.31 -13.22 7.02
N ALA A 129 -11.07 -11.93 7.30
CA ALA A 129 -11.37 -10.85 6.37
C ALA A 129 -10.56 -10.99 5.06
N LEU A 130 -9.27 -11.32 5.15
CA LEU A 130 -8.42 -11.62 3.99
C LEU A 130 -8.94 -12.80 3.17
N ALA A 131 -9.55 -13.81 3.78
CA ALA A 131 -10.13 -14.94 3.06
C ALA A 131 -11.34 -14.53 2.17
N HIS A 132 -12.06 -13.48 2.55
CA HIS A 132 -13.23 -12.98 1.80
C HIS A 132 -12.86 -12.00 0.68
N VAL A 133 -11.66 -11.42 0.71
CA VAL A 133 -11.14 -10.57 -0.38
C VAL A 133 -11.14 -11.35 -1.70
N GLU A 134 -11.75 -10.77 -2.73
CA GLU A 134 -11.84 -11.38 -4.05
C GLU A 134 -10.46 -11.76 -4.63
N MET A 135 -10.33 -12.98 -5.15
CA MET A 135 -9.06 -13.47 -5.69
C MET A 135 -8.47 -12.54 -6.77
N LYS A 136 -9.30 -11.99 -7.66
CA LYS A 136 -8.86 -11.04 -8.70
C LYS A 136 -8.18 -9.78 -8.12
N ASN A 137 -8.57 -9.36 -6.92
CA ASN A 137 -8.00 -8.20 -6.25
C ASN A 137 -6.65 -8.53 -5.63
N LYS A 138 -6.49 -9.75 -5.09
CA LYS A 138 -5.19 -10.32 -4.68
C LYS A 138 -4.23 -10.49 -5.86
N GLU A 139 -4.67 -11.05 -6.98
CA GLU A 139 -3.84 -11.17 -8.20
C GLU A 139 -3.36 -9.79 -8.69
N ALA A 140 -4.28 -8.83 -8.75
CA ALA A 140 -3.97 -7.48 -9.19
C ALA A 140 -3.12 -6.70 -8.16
N ALA A 141 -3.12 -7.09 -6.89
CA ALA A 141 -2.23 -6.54 -5.87
C ALA A 141 -0.82 -7.11 -6.02
N TYR A 142 -0.70 -8.45 -6.16
CA TYR A 142 0.58 -9.14 -6.40
C TYR A 142 1.32 -8.57 -7.62
N GLN A 143 0.65 -8.47 -8.77
CA GLN A 143 1.27 -7.93 -9.98
C GLN A 143 1.68 -6.45 -9.82
N ALA A 144 0.87 -5.65 -9.12
CA ALA A 144 1.16 -4.23 -8.90
C ALA A 144 2.35 -4.05 -7.93
N TRP A 145 2.38 -4.84 -6.85
CA TRP A 145 3.48 -4.87 -5.88
C TRP A 145 4.78 -5.27 -6.58
N LEU A 146 4.78 -6.38 -7.33
CA LEU A 146 5.95 -6.85 -8.07
C LEU A 146 6.43 -5.79 -9.06
N GLY A 147 5.53 -5.14 -9.79
CA GLY A 147 5.90 -4.08 -10.73
C GLY A 147 6.51 -2.85 -10.06
N TYR A 148 5.97 -2.45 -8.91
CA TYR A 148 6.51 -1.32 -8.15
C TYR A 148 7.94 -1.60 -7.69
N TYR A 149 8.18 -2.71 -6.98
CA TYR A 149 9.52 -3.03 -6.48
C TYR A 149 10.51 -3.46 -7.55
N ASN A 150 10.03 -4.02 -8.67
CA ASN A 150 10.88 -4.28 -9.84
C ASN A 150 11.49 -2.99 -10.42
N SER A 151 10.78 -1.86 -10.32
CA SER A 151 11.26 -0.54 -10.73
C SER A 151 12.09 0.19 -9.67
N ASN A 152 12.06 -0.30 -8.42
CA ASN A 152 12.83 0.27 -7.32
C ASN A 152 14.31 -0.13 -7.43
N LYS A 153 15.23 0.83 -7.37
CA LYS A 153 16.67 0.57 -7.58
C LYS A 153 17.33 -0.24 -6.46
N ASN A 154 16.80 -0.21 -5.24
CA ASN A 154 17.38 -0.93 -4.11
C ASN A 154 16.90 -2.39 -4.06
N VAL A 155 15.66 -2.64 -4.49
CA VAL A 155 15.04 -3.97 -4.42
C VAL A 155 15.08 -4.68 -5.76
N GLY A 156 14.70 -3.98 -6.84
CA GLY A 156 14.59 -4.54 -8.18
C GLY A 156 15.92 -4.84 -8.87
N ARG A 157 17.08 -4.54 -8.28
CA ARG A 157 18.38 -4.95 -8.83
C ARG A 157 18.61 -6.45 -8.68
N ASP A 158 18.28 -7.00 -7.53
CA ASP A 158 18.31 -8.44 -7.27
C ASP A 158 16.96 -9.05 -7.64
N LYS A 159 16.89 -9.65 -8.84
CA LYS A 159 15.63 -10.24 -9.33
C LYS A 159 15.22 -11.47 -8.54
N TYR A 160 16.16 -12.22 -7.98
CA TYR A 160 15.86 -13.41 -7.18
C TYR A 160 15.24 -13.00 -5.85
N ARG A 161 15.89 -12.06 -5.14
CA ARG A 161 15.34 -11.52 -3.88
C ARG A 161 14.00 -10.81 -4.10
N LEU A 162 13.84 -10.07 -5.20
CA LEU A 162 12.57 -9.45 -5.56
C LEU A 162 11.43 -10.48 -5.67
N VAL A 163 11.68 -11.63 -6.32
CA VAL A 163 10.67 -12.67 -6.48
C VAL A 163 10.36 -13.37 -5.16
N GLU A 164 11.38 -13.63 -4.35
CA GLU A 164 11.20 -14.16 -3.00
C GLU A 164 10.29 -13.25 -2.15
N LEU A 165 10.59 -11.94 -2.11
CA LEU A 165 9.78 -10.95 -1.41
C LEU A 165 8.36 -10.84 -1.98
N ALA A 166 8.19 -10.97 -3.30
CA ALA A 166 6.86 -11.01 -3.90
C ALA A 166 6.06 -12.20 -3.40
N ASN A 167 6.69 -13.37 -3.29
CA ASN A 167 6.04 -14.58 -2.78
C ASN A 167 5.72 -14.47 -1.29
N GLU A 168 6.60 -13.88 -0.48
CA GLU A 168 6.29 -13.51 0.92
C GLU A 168 5.04 -12.61 0.97
N PHE A 169 4.95 -11.60 0.10
CA PHE A 169 3.75 -10.75 -0.01
C PHE A 169 2.51 -11.54 -0.42
N SER A 170 2.63 -12.53 -1.32
CA SER A 170 1.54 -13.45 -1.67
C SER A 170 1.03 -14.21 -0.45
N HIS A 171 1.93 -14.78 0.34
CA HIS A 171 1.58 -15.51 1.55
C HIS A 171 0.93 -14.58 2.59
N SER A 172 1.37 -13.33 2.72
CA SER A 172 0.73 -12.35 3.61
C SER A 172 -0.71 -12.01 3.24
N MET A 173 -1.13 -12.28 1.99
CA MET A 173 -2.52 -12.13 1.55
C MET A 173 -3.36 -13.41 1.77
N GLY A 174 -2.79 -14.42 2.44
CA GLY A 174 -3.42 -15.72 2.69
C GLY A 174 -3.48 -16.60 1.45
N LEU A 175 -2.47 -16.54 0.58
CA LEU A 175 -2.37 -17.41 -0.59
C LEU A 175 -1.29 -18.47 -0.39
N ASP A 176 -1.63 -19.73 -0.62
CA ASP A 176 -0.67 -20.84 -0.57
C ASP A 176 0.32 -20.80 -1.74
N ASN A 177 -0.12 -20.26 -2.88
CA ASN A 177 0.66 -20.18 -4.09
C ASN A 177 0.60 -18.77 -4.69
N PRO A 178 1.72 -18.24 -5.21
CA PRO A 178 1.71 -16.94 -5.89
C PRO A 178 0.73 -16.93 -7.07
N PRO A 179 -0.01 -15.83 -7.29
CA PRO A 179 -0.82 -15.65 -8.49
C PRO A 179 -0.02 -15.82 -9.78
N ALA A 180 -0.62 -16.47 -10.77
CA ALA A 180 0.03 -16.61 -12.08
C ALA A 180 0.01 -15.28 -12.85
N ILE A 181 1.17 -14.87 -13.37
CA ILE A 181 1.34 -13.65 -14.15
C ILE A 181 1.40 -14.00 -15.65
N PRO A 182 0.75 -13.25 -16.55
CA PRO A 182 0.87 -13.48 -17.99
C PRO A 182 2.33 -13.46 -18.47
N LYS A 183 2.74 -14.44 -19.28
CA LYS A 183 4.14 -14.53 -19.80
C LYS A 183 4.62 -13.24 -20.49
N LEU A 184 3.72 -12.54 -21.18
CA LEU A 184 4.02 -11.25 -21.82
C LEU A 184 4.40 -10.18 -20.80
N VAL A 185 3.72 -10.14 -19.65
CA VAL A 185 3.99 -9.20 -18.56
C VAL A 185 5.35 -9.51 -17.93
N LEU A 186 5.63 -10.78 -17.64
CA LEU A 186 6.96 -11.21 -17.15
C LEU A 186 8.08 -10.84 -18.13
N GLY A 187 7.82 -10.95 -19.42
CA GLY A 187 8.69 -10.44 -20.49
C GLY A 187 9.02 -8.97 -20.36
N LYS A 188 7.98 -8.13 -20.28
CA LYS A 188 8.14 -6.67 -20.13
C LYS A 188 8.84 -6.29 -18.82
N MET A 189 8.73 -7.12 -17.78
CA MET A 189 9.37 -6.89 -16.48
C MET A 189 10.82 -7.39 -16.43
N GLY A 190 11.28 -8.15 -17.42
CA GLY A 190 12.60 -8.80 -17.40
C GLY A 190 12.69 -9.96 -16.42
N LEU A 191 11.58 -10.66 -16.16
CA LEU A 191 11.47 -11.71 -15.13
C LEU A 191 11.20 -13.12 -15.68
N LYS A 192 11.27 -13.32 -17.01
CA LYS A 192 10.88 -14.60 -17.66
C LYS A 192 11.60 -15.84 -17.12
N ASN A 193 12.89 -15.70 -16.80
CA ASN A 193 13.75 -16.84 -16.43
C ASN A 193 14.06 -16.87 -14.93
N ILE A 194 13.36 -16.07 -14.13
CA ILE A 194 13.57 -16.04 -12.68
C ILE A 194 12.65 -17.08 -12.05
N PRO A 195 13.19 -18.07 -11.32
CA PRO A 195 12.39 -19.10 -10.67
C PRO A 195 11.51 -18.49 -9.56
N GLY A 196 10.45 -19.21 -9.18
CA GLY A 196 9.54 -18.81 -8.10
C GLY A 196 8.31 -18.01 -8.54
N LEU A 197 8.24 -17.56 -9.80
CA LEU A 197 7.03 -16.98 -10.37
C LEU A 197 6.19 -18.02 -11.11
N ARG A 198 4.87 -17.97 -10.91
CA ARG A 198 3.91 -18.74 -11.72
C ARG A 198 3.54 -17.95 -12.97
N SER A 199 3.47 -18.61 -14.11
CA SER A 199 3.10 -17.99 -15.39
C SER A 199 1.83 -18.59 -15.96
N LYS A 200 1.01 -17.75 -16.60
CA LYS A 200 -0.14 -18.17 -17.44
C LYS A 200 -0.01 -17.60 -18.86
#